data_AF-A0A2A2Q8T4-F1
#
_entry.id   AF-A0A2A2Q8T4-F1
#
_cell.length_a   1.000
_cell.length_b   1.000
_cell.length_c   1.000
_cell.angle_alpha   90.00
_cell.angle_beta   90.00
_cell.angle_gamma   90.00
#
_symmetry.space_group_name_H-M   'P 1'
#
loop_
_entity.id
_entity.type
_entity.pdbx_description
1 polymer ?
#
loop_
_entity_poly.entity_id
_entity_poly.type
_entity_poly.pdbx_seq_one_letter_code
_entity_poly.pdbx_strand_id
1 'polypeptide(L)'
;MTSRSHPTNLATVFAFKPDRPYFDAWLRRTKRQFAVSGRLTQTATLLAAEGDGTTEEWSTRLRTMMNGQEVPSIELLTRIDALIAGPSKPISQSDSQALLF
;
A
#
# COMPACT_ATOMS: atom_id res chain seq x y z
N MET A 1 35.54 -4.66 -27.05
CA MET A 1 35.47 -3.53 -26.10
C MET A 1 34.00 -3.17 -25.90
N THR A 2 33.50 -3.24 -24.65
CA THR A 2 32.40 -2.44 -24.03
C THR A 2 31.07 -2.25 -24.81
N SER A 3 29.86 -2.37 -24.27
CA SER A 3 29.38 -2.55 -22.90
C SER A 3 27.89 -2.88 -22.95
N ARG A 4 27.49 -3.73 -22.01
CA ARG A 4 26.17 -3.94 -21.41
C ARG A 4 25.22 -2.73 -21.49
N SER A 5 23.98 -2.96 -21.93
CA SER A 5 22.80 -2.19 -21.49
C SER A 5 21.58 -3.10 -21.49
N HIS A 6 21.15 -3.44 -20.29
CA HIS A 6 19.92 -4.18 -20.02
C HIS A 6 18.72 -3.27 -20.32
N PRO A 7 17.73 -3.68 -21.13
CA PRO A 7 16.38 -3.19 -20.91
C PRO A 7 15.84 -3.89 -19.66
N THR A 8 15.95 -3.16 -18.56
CA THR A 8 15.37 -3.47 -17.26
C THR A 8 13.85 -3.67 -17.38
N ASN A 9 13.41 -4.79 -16.83
CA ASN A 9 12.08 -5.11 -16.34
C ASN A 9 10.93 -5.28 -17.34
N LEU A 10 10.61 -6.55 -17.56
CA LEU A 10 9.32 -7.12 -17.88
C LEU A 10 8.27 -6.79 -16.78
N ALA A 11 7.92 -5.53 -16.58
CA ALA A 11 6.74 -5.16 -15.80
C ALA A 11 5.51 -5.14 -16.72
N THR A 12 5.32 -6.21 -17.50
CA THR A 12 4.03 -6.48 -18.15
C THR A 12 3.04 -6.82 -17.05
N VAL A 13 2.45 -5.77 -16.50
CA VAL A 13 1.02 -5.59 -16.23
C VAL A 13 0.23 -6.89 -16.19
N PHE A 14 0.52 -7.75 -15.21
CA PHE A 14 -0.44 -8.75 -14.76
C PHE A 14 -1.48 -7.99 -13.93
N ALA A 15 -2.30 -7.19 -14.62
CA ALA A 15 -3.55 -6.70 -14.09
C ALA A 15 -4.51 -7.89 -14.00
N PHE A 16 -4.23 -8.82 -13.07
CA PHE A 16 -5.27 -9.61 -12.44
C PHE A 16 -6.20 -8.59 -11.80
N LYS A 17 -7.22 -8.17 -12.56
CA LYS A 17 -8.36 -7.45 -12.00
C LYS A 17 -8.80 -8.30 -10.81
N PRO A 18 -8.71 -7.79 -9.58
CA PRO A 18 -9.18 -8.56 -8.45
C PRO A 18 -10.62 -8.93 -8.74
N ASP A 19 -10.97 -10.19 -8.51
CA ASP A 19 -12.34 -10.65 -8.64
C ASP A 19 -13.21 -9.66 -7.86
N ARG A 20 -14.20 -9.03 -8.51
CA ARG A 20 -15.08 -8.04 -7.87
C ARG A 20 -15.50 -8.42 -6.44
N PRO A 21 -15.86 -9.69 -6.12
CA PRO A 21 -16.16 -10.09 -4.74
C PRO A 21 -15.02 -9.91 -3.74
N TYR A 22 -13.76 -10.11 -4.12
CA TYR A 22 -12.61 -9.89 -3.23
C TYR A 22 -12.45 -8.40 -2.92
N PHE A 23 -12.54 -7.56 -3.94
CA PHE A 23 -12.49 -6.11 -3.76
C PHE A 23 -13.63 -5.60 -2.87
N ASP A 24 -14.86 -6.11 -3.06
CA ASP A 24 -16.02 -5.74 -2.24
C ASP A 24 -15.82 -6.14 -0.76
N ALA A 25 -15.29 -7.35 -0.52
CA ALA A 25 -14.99 -7.84 0.83
C ALA A 25 -13.90 -7.00 1.51
N TRP A 26 -12.83 -6.68 0.77
CA TRP A 26 -11.77 -5.78 1.24
C TRP A 26 -12.33 -4.39 1.55
N LEU A 27 -13.13 -3.82 0.65
CA LEU A 27 -13.70 -2.48 0.78
C LEU A 27 -14.59 -2.37 2.03
N ARG A 28 -15.42 -3.39 2.32
CA ARG A 28 -16.22 -3.45 3.55
C ARG A 28 -15.36 -3.45 4.82
N ARG A 29 -14.26 -4.20 4.85
CA ARG A 29 -13.34 -4.28 5.99
C ARG A 29 -12.58 -2.96 6.16
N THR A 30 -11.97 -2.51 5.09
CA THR A 30 -11.12 -1.33 5.03
C THR A 30 -11.90 -0.05 5.31
N LYS A 31 -13.17 0.05 4.88
CA LYS A 31 -14.04 1.20 5.15
C LYS A 31 -14.32 1.38 6.64
N ARG A 32 -14.42 0.27 7.39
CA ARG A 32 -14.56 0.32 8.85
C ARG A 32 -13.26 0.77 9.52
N GLN A 33 -12.11 0.33 9.02
CA GLN A 33 -10.81 0.76 9.55
C GLN A 33 -10.54 2.24 9.26
N PHE A 34 -10.89 2.73 8.08
CA PHE A 34 -10.74 4.14 7.71
C PHE A 34 -11.83 5.06 8.26
N ALA A 35 -12.95 4.52 8.75
CA ALA A 35 -13.93 5.30 9.50
C ALA A 35 -13.37 5.84 10.82
N VAL A 36 -12.27 5.25 11.33
CA VAL A 36 -11.51 5.81 12.45
C VAL A 36 -10.75 7.03 11.93
N SER A 37 -11.09 8.20 12.49
CA SER A 37 -10.54 9.49 12.07
C SER A 37 -9.01 9.47 12.01
N GLY A 38 -8.45 10.01 10.92
CA GLY A 38 -7.00 10.13 10.72
C GLY A 38 -6.30 8.91 10.11
N ARG A 39 -6.90 7.70 10.11
CA ARG A 39 -6.23 6.51 9.53
C ARG A 39 -6.06 6.59 8.01
N LEU A 40 -7.02 7.19 7.31
CA LEU A 40 -6.92 7.39 5.85
C LEU A 40 -5.73 8.29 5.50
N THR A 41 -5.58 9.41 6.22
CA THR A 41 -4.46 10.33 6.03
C THR A 41 -3.13 9.66 6.38
N GLN A 42 -3.06 8.90 7.47
CA GLN A 42 -1.85 8.16 7.84
C GLN A 42 -1.44 7.14 6.77
N THR A 43 -2.37 6.34 6.26
CA THR A 43 -2.08 5.38 5.19
C THR A 43 -1.69 6.08 3.90
N ALA A 44 -2.31 7.22 3.57
CA ALA A 44 -1.91 8.03 2.43
C ALA A 44 -0.49 8.58 2.57
N THR A 45 -0.09 9.04 3.76
CA THR A 45 1.27 9.50 4.04
C THR A 45 2.30 8.37 3.92
N LEU A 46 1.98 7.18 4.41
CA LEU A 46 2.85 6.00 4.28
C LEU A 46 3.01 5.58 2.82
N LEU A 47 1.93 5.58 2.04
CA LEU A 47 1.98 5.29 0.60
C LEU A 47 2.76 6.35 -0.18
N ALA A 48 2.64 7.62 0.20
CA ALA A 48 3.42 8.72 -0.38
C ALA A 48 4.91 8.61 -0.02
N ALA A 49 5.26 8.09 1.16
CA ALA A 49 6.65 7.84 1.53
C ALA A 49 7.27 6.64 0.80
N GLU A 50 6.45 5.66 0.38
CA GLU A 50 6.89 4.42 -0.25
C GLU A 50 6.87 4.44 -1.80
N GLY A 51 6.35 5.49 -2.43
CA GLY A 51 6.15 5.54 -3.88
C GLY A 51 6.13 6.94 -4.47
N ASP A 52 5.85 7.01 -5.77
CA ASP A 52 5.67 8.28 -6.48
C ASP A 52 4.27 8.84 -6.20
N GLY A 53 4.22 10.04 -5.62
CA GLY A 53 2.98 10.77 -5.36
C GLY A 53 2.90 11.40 -3.97
N THR A 54 2.00 12.36 -3.83
CA THR A 54 1.81 13.11 -2.58
C THR A 54 0.75 12.47 -1.67
N THR A 55 0.77 12.83 -0.39
CA THR A 55 -0.27 12.41 0.58
C THR A 55 -1.68 12.79 0.10
N GLU A 56 -1.85 13.94 -0.56
CA GLU A 56 -3.14 14.39 -1.10
C GLU A 56 -3.63 13.54 -2.29
N GLU A 57 -2.72 13.20 -3.21
CA GLU A 57 -3.03 12.30 -4.31
C GLU A 57 -3.45 10.92 -3.80
N TRP A 58 -2.69 10.36 -2.86
CA TRP A 58 -3.02 9.08 -2.23
C TRP A 58 -4.33 9.14 -1.44
N SER A 59 -4.59 10.24 -0.73
CA SER A 59 -5.87 10.43 -0.02
C SER A 59 -7.05 10.47 -0.99
N THR A 60 -6.90 11.17 -2.11
CA THR A 60 -7.91 11.24 -3.16
C THR A 60 -8.13 9.88 -3.80
N ARG A 61 -7.04 9.17 -4.13
CA ARG A 61 -7.08 7.81 -4.68
C ARG A 61 -7.77 6.83 -3.76
N LEU A 62 -7.36 6.78 -2.50
CA LEU A 62 -7.97 5.92 -1.48
C LEU A 62 -9.46 6.20 -1.36
N ARG A 63 -9.88 7.48 -1.44
CA ARG A 63 -11.29 7.86 -1.39
C ARG A 63 -12.06 7.39 -2.63
N THR A 64 -11.49 7.50 -3.82
CA THR A 64 -12.04 6.97 -5.08
C THR A 64 -12.18 5.45 -5.03
N MET A 65 -11.17 4.75 -4.48
CA MET A 65 -11.21 3.30 -4.23
C MET A 65 -12.28 2.94 -3.20
N MET A 66 -12.41 3.68 -2.10
CA MET A 66 -13.46 3.50 -1.08
C MET A 66 -14.87 3.65 -1.63
N ASN A 67 -15.03 4.46 -2.68
CA ASN A 67 -16.30 4.66 -3.40
C ASN A 67 -16.54 3.60 -4.48
N GLY A 68 -15.62 2.65 -4.66
CA GLY A 68 -15.68 1.61 -5.68
C GLY A 68 -15.60 2.15 -7.12
N GLN A 69 -15.15 3.40 -7.29
CA GLN A 69 -15.00 4.05 -8.60
C GLN A 69 -13.71 3.61 -9.30
N GLU A 70 -12.69 3.23 -8.52
CA GLU A 70 -11.42 2.70 -9.01
C GLU A 70 -11.16 1.33 -8.36
N VAL A 71 -10.88 0.32 -9.19
CA VAL A 71 -10.48 -1.01 -8.73
C VAL A 71 -8.95 -1.11 -8.90
N PRO A 72 -8.17 -0.96 -7.81
CA PRO A 72 -6.72 -1.10 -7.86
C PRO A 72 -6.32 -2.57 -8.05
N SER A 73 -5.08 -2.79 -8.46
CA SER A 73 -4.48 -4.13 -8.57
C SER A 73 -4.44 -4.83 -7.21
N ILE A 74 -4.48 -6.17 -7.23
CA ILE A 74 -4.43 -7.00 -6.01
C ILE A 74 -3.19 -6.72 -5.14
N GLU A 75 -2.04 -6.44 -5.76
CA GLU A 75 -0.82 -6.10 -5.04
C GLU A 75 -0.96 -4.79 -4.26
N LEU A 76 -1.58 -3.78 -4.87
CA LEU A 76 -1.83 -2.51 -4.22
C LEU A 76 -2.86 -2.67 -3.09
N LEU A 77 -3.91 -3.46 -3.29
CA LEU A 77 -4.87 -3.81 -2.22
C LEU A 77 -4.19 -4.48 -1.05
N THR A 78 -3.33 -5.46 -1.32
CA THR A 78 -2.59 -6.21 -0.28
C THR A 78 -1.61 -5.31 0.45
N ARG A 79 -0.93 -4.40 -0.26
CA ARG A 79 -0.03 -3.40 0.34
C ARG A 79 -0.80 -2.46 1.27
N ILE A 80 -1.93 -1.93 0.82
CA ILE A 80 -2.78 -1.07 1.65
C ILE A 80 -3.31 -1.85 2.85
N ASP A 81 -3.75 -3.10 2.65
CA ASP A 81 -4.21 -3.97 3.75
C ASP A 81 -3.11 -4.21 4.78
N ALA A 82 -1.86 -4.44 4.35
CA ALA A 82 -0.71 -4.56 5.26
C ALA A 82 -0.46 -3.27 6.06
N LEU A 83 -0.57 -2.10 5.43
CA LEU A 83 -0.43 -0.80 6.12
C LEU A 83 -1.56 -0.56 7.14
N ILE A 84 -2.78 -1.01 6.83
CA ILE A 84 -3.95 -0.89 7.73
C ILE A 84 -3.95 -1.98 8.81
N ALA A 85 -3.54 -3.20 8.52
CA ALA A 85 -3.32 -4.23 9.53
C ALA A 85 -2.27 -3.79 10.57
N GLY A 86 -1.51 -2.74 10.23
CA GLY A 86 -0.37 -2.27 11.00
C GLY A 86 0.82 -3.17 10.74
N PRO A 87 1.99 -2.86 11.31
CA PRO A 87 3.11 -3.77 11.25
C PRO A 87 2.69 -5.08 11.94
N SER A 88 2.37 -6.10 11.16
CA SER A 88 2.68 -7.47 11.55
C SER A 88 4.19 -7.44 11.75
N LYS A 89 4.64 -7.21 12.99
CA LYS A 89 6.06 -7.17 13.37
C LYS A 89 6.86 -8.13 12.48
N PRO A 90 7.70 -7.66 11.53
CA PRO A 90 9.01 -8.25 11.51
C PRO A 90 9.62 -7.83 12.84
N ILE A 91 10.05 -8.82 13.59
CA ILE A 91 10.73 -8.70 14.88
C ILE A 91 11.62 -7.45 14.87
N SER A 92 11.42 -6.61 15.89
CA SER A 92 12.31 -5.49 16.20
C SER A 92 13.76 -5.96 16.08
N GLN A 93 14.47 -5.50 15.05
CA GLN A 93 15.93 -5.55 15.00
C GLN A 93 16.44 -4.12 14.85
N SER A 94 15.98 -3.24 15.74
CA SER A 94 16.60 -1.94 15.94
C SER A 94 16.16 -1.35 17.28
N ASP A 95 16.32 -2.11 18.36
CA ASP A 95 16.39 -1.52 19.71
C ASP A 95 16.89 -2.57 20.72
N SER A 96 18.20 -2.86 20.70
CA SER A 96 18.95 -3.50 21.82
C SER A 96 20.44 -3.59 21.47
N GLN A 97 21.05 -2.50 21.01
CA GLN A 97 22.50 -2.32 21.16
C GLN A 97 22.79 -0.98 21.83
N ALA A 98 22.07 -0.75 22.94
CA ALA A 98 22.39 0.25 23.94
C ALA A 98 22.63 -0.48 25.27
N LEU A 99 23.60 -1.39 25.31
CA LEU A 99 24.24 -1.83 26.54
C LEU A 99 25.63 -1.20 26.54
N LEU A 100 25.69 0.03 27.01
CA LEU A 100 26.89 0.76 27.37
C LEU A 100 26.70 1.21 28.81
N PHE A 101 26.96 0.32 29.77
CA PHE A 101 27.40 0.63 31.13
C PHE A 101 28.14 -0.58 31.69
#